data_AF-A0A969NUV9-F1
#
_entry.id   AF-A0A969NUV9-F1
#
_cell.length_a   1.000
_cell.length_b   1.000
_cell.length_c   1.000
_cell.angle_alpha   90.00
_cell.angle_beta   90.00
_cell.angle_gamma   90.00
#
_symmetry.space_group_name_H-M   'P 1'
#
loop_
_entity.id
_entity.type
_entity.pdbx_description
1 polymer ?
#
loop_
_entity_poly.entity_id
_entity_poly.type
_entity_poly.pdbx_seq_one_letter_code
_entity_poly.pdbx_strand_id
1 'polypeptide(L)' 'MRILIMGGTRFIGVYLTKVLVEQGHEVVLFNRGNHPTP' A
#
# COMPACT_ATOMS: atom_id res chain seq x y z
N MET A 1 12.72 7.10 -1.64
CA MET A 1 13.25 5.79 -1.16
C MET A 1 12.44 4.68 -1.82
N ARG A 2 12.90 3.42 -1.74
CA ARG A 2 12.13 2.26 -2.20
C ARG A 2 11.40 1.63 -1.02
N ILE A 3 10.08 1.53 -1.09
CA ILE A 3 9.22 1.12 0.02
C ILE A 3 8.32 -0.03 -0.44
N LEU A 4 8.39 -1.16 0.26
CA LEU A 4 7.43 -2.24 0.13
C LEU A 4 6.35 -2.09 1.19
N ILE A 5 5.09 -2.02 0.77
CA ILE A 5 3.93 -2.08 1.67
C ILE A 5 3.25 -3.44 1.51
N MET A 6 3.22 -4.21 2.60
CA MET A 6 2.48 -5.47 2.66
C MET A 6 1.09 -5.22 3.24
N GLY A 7 0.05 -5.53 2.47
CA GLY A 7 -1.26 -4.92 2.68
C GLY A 7 -1.22 -3.44 2.26
N GLY A 8 -2.35 -2.74 2.39
CA GLY A 8 -2.37 -1.29 2.09
C GLY A 8 -3.50 -0.84 1.16
N THR A 9 -4.27 -1.79 0.62
CA THR A 9 -5.41 -1.50 -0.25
C THR A 9 -6.69 -1.10 0.49
N ARG A 10 -6.66 -1.02 1.83
CA ARG A 10 -7.81 -0.70 2.70
C ARG A 10 -7.40 0.26 3.82
N PHE A 11 -8.40 0.81 4.50
CA PHE A 11 -8.28 1.67 5.68
C PHE A 11 -7.11 2.67 5.54
N ILE A 12 -6.21 2.71 6.54
CA ILE A 12 -5.08 3.64 6.60
C ILE A 12 -4.07 3.46 5.47
N GLY A 13 -3.97 2.25 4.90
CA GLY A 13 -2.98 1.94 3.89
C GLY A 13 -3.12 2.75 2.60
N VAL A 14 -4.36 3.10 2.25
CA VAL A 14 -4.65 3.91 1.06
C VAL A 14 -4.09 5.32 1.22
N TYR A 15 -4.28 5.93 2.40
CA TYR A 15 -3.80 7.28 2.69
C TYR A 15 -2.28 7.32 2.80
N LEU A 16 -1.70 6.35 3.50
CA LEU A 16 -0.24 6.25 3.63
C LEU A 16 0.44 6.12 2.26
N THR A 17 -0.09 5.25 1.39
CA THR A 17 0.45 5.06 0.03
C THR A 17 0.46 6.36 -0.75
N LYS A 18 -0.64 7.13 -0.71
CA LYS A 18 -0.74 8.42 -1.42
C LYS A 18 0.32 9.41 -0.96
N VAL A 19 0.47 9.59 0.35
CA VAL A 19 1.47 10.50 0.93
C VAL A 19 2.88 10.10 0.53
N LEU A 20 3.21 8.80 0.57
CA LEU A 20 4.56 8.33 0.21
C LEU A 20 4.86 8.53 -1.29
N VAL A 21 3.86 8.36 -2.17
CA VAL A 21 3.99 8.65 -3.60
C VAL A 21 4.15 10.14 -3.85
N GLU A 22 3.35 10.99 -3.19
CA GLU A 22 3.47 12.46 -3.28
C GLU A 22 4.85 12.97 -2.81
N GLN A 23 5.47 12.28 -1.86
CA GLN A 23 6.83 12.54 -1.40
C GLN A 23 7.93 12.02 -2.34
N GLY A 24 7.56 11.48 -3.52
CA GLY A 24 8.50 11.00 -4.54
C GLY A 24 9.17 9.67 -4.17
N HIS A 25 8.52 8.83 -3.35
CA HIS A 25 9.03 7.49 -3.07
C HIS A 25 8.56 6.47 -4.13
N GLU A 26 9.44 5.53 -4.45
CA GLU A 26 9.08 4.36 -5.25
C GLU A 26 8.38 3.37 -4.31
N VAL A 27 7.06 3.25 -4.46
CA VAL A 27 6.22 2.40 -3.60
C VAL A 27 5.77 1.16 -4.37
N VAL A 28 6.02 -0.01 -3.79
CA VAL A 28 5.49 -1.30 -4.27
C VAL A 28 4.45 -1.78 -3.27
N LEU A 29 3.24 -2.08 -3.77
CA LEU A 29 2.14 -2.64 -2.97
C LEU A 29 2.03 -4.15 -3.20
N PHE A 30 2.25 -4.93 -2.15
CA PHE A 30 2.03 -6.36 -2.14
C PHE A 30 0.75 -6.68 -1.36
N ASN A 31 -0.29 -7.15 -2.05
CA ASN A 31 -1.56 -7.49 -1.43
C ASN A 31 -2.02 -8.89 -1.84
N ARG A 32 -2.84 -9.53 -1.01
CA ARG A 32 -3.32 -10.91 -1.22
C ARG A 32 -4.39 -11.02 -2.32
N GLY A 33 -4.89 -9.92 -2.89
CA GLY A 33 -6.07 -9.92 -3.75
C GLY A 33 -7.38 -9.99 -2.98
N ASN A 34 -8.50 -10.18 -3.70
CA ASN A 34 -9.84 -10.26 -3.12
C ASN A 34 -10.14 -11.67 -2.63
N HIS A 35 -9.58 -12.02 -1.47
CA HIS A 35 -10.00 -13.22 -0.73
C HIS A 35 -11.00 -12.82 0.37
N PRO A 36 -12.22 -13.38 0.36
CA PRO A 36 -13.11 -13.25 1.51
C PRO A 36 -12.44 -13.86 2.75
N THR A 37 -12.74 -13.30 3.92
CA THR A 37 -12.34 -13.91 5.19
C THR A 37 -12.99 -15.30 5.30
N PRO A 38 -12.24 -16.34 5.71
CA PRO A 38 -12.83 -17.63 6.06
C PRO A 38 -13.92 -17.51 7.12
#